data_AF-A0A3C1PAG1-F1
#
_entry.id   AF-A0A3C1PAG1-F1
#
_cell.length_a   1.000
_cell.length_b   1.000
_cell.length_c   1.000
_cell.angle_alpha   90.00
_cell.angle_beta   90.00
_cell.angle_gamma   90.00
#
_symmetry.space_group_name_H-M   'P 1'
#
loop_
_entity.id
_entity.type
_entity.pdbx_description
1 polymer ?
#
loop_
_entity_poly.entity_id
_entity_poly.type
_entity_poly.pdbx_seq_one_letter_code
_entity_poly.pdbx_strand_id
1 'polypeptide(L)'
;MILRLLLSPITAPFEGVIWIGEQLLERAEAELDDKENLGKRLLALQLAFDMGDIPEADFEVQEEELLLQIQALEDEANQEEDEID
;
A
#
# COMPACT_ATOMS: atom_id res chain seq x y z
N MET A 1 0.82 33.39 5.89
CA MET A 1 1.68 32.38 5.21
C MET A 1 2.89 32.00 6.08
N ILE A 2 2.68 31.72 7.38
CA ILE A 2 3.76 31.41 8.36
C ILE A 2 3.48 30.09 9.10
N LEU A 3 2.21 29.71 9.30
CA LEU A 3 1.83 28.43 9.93
C LEU A 3 2.37 27.20 9.16
N ARG A 4 2.49 27.29 7.83
CA ARG A 4 3.10 26.24 6.99
C ARG A 4 4.58 26.00 7.30
N LEU A 5 5.31 27.02 7.74
CA LEU A 5 6.75 26.91 8.06
C LEU A 5 6.99 26.28 9.44
N LEU A 6 6.00 26.33 10.34
CA LEU A 6 6.09 25.74 11.69
C LEU A 6 5.73 24.25 11.72
N LEU A 7 4.91 23.79 10.78
CA LEU A 7 4.55 22.37 10.61
C LEU A 7 5.55 21.61 9.74
N SER A 8 6.40 22.30 8.97
CA SER A 8 7.33 21.66 8.03
C SER A 8 8.35 20.68 8.67
N PRO A 9 8.92 20.91 9.88
CA PRO A 9 9.81 19.91 10.47
C PRO A 9 9.06 18.68 10.99
N ILE A 10 7.73 18.75 11.09
CA ILE A 10 6.87 17.63 11.53
C ILE A 10 6.33 16.87 10.33
N THR A 11 6.04 17.53 9.19
CA THR A 11 5.54 16.86 7.96
C THR A 11 6.65 16.35 7.04
N ALA A 12 7.87 16.89 7.09
CA ALA A 12 9.01 16.43 6.28
C ALA A 12 9.44 14.96 6.50
N PRO A 13 9.37 14.37 7.72
CA PRO A 13 9.61 12.93 7.86
C PRO A 13 8.51 12.06 7.25
N PHE A 14 7.26 12.55 7.12
CA PHE A 14 6.17 11.77 6.51
C PHE A 14 6.37 11.57 5.00
N GLU A 15 6.87 12.59 4.29
CA GLU A 15 7.29 12.44 2.88
C GLU A 15 8.44 11.42 2.74
N GLY A 16 9.30 11.30 3.76
CA GLY A 16 10.38 10.31 3.81
C GLY A 16 9.90 8.87 4.02
N VAL A 17 8.82 8.64 4.78
CA VAL A 17 8.23 7.30 4.97
C VAL A 17 7.52 6.84 3.71
N ILE A 18 6.79 7.74 3.03
CA ILE A 18 6.16 7.45 1.73
C ILE A 18 7.23 7.04 0.69
N TRP A 19 8.35 7.76 0.63
CA TRP A 19 9.47 7.40 -0.24
C TRP A 19 10.10 6.03 0.07
N ILE A 20 10.21 5.67 1.36
CA ILE A 20 10.70 4.34 1.75
C ILE A 20 9.67 3.25 1.41
N GLY A 21 8.37 3.55 1.56
CA GLY A 21 7.28 2.69 1.11
C GLY A 21 7.36 2.40 -0.38
N GLU A 22 7.48 3.44 -1.22
CA GLU A 22 7.67 3.33 -2.67
C GLU A 22 8.88 2.48 -3.04
N GLN A 23 10.01 2.63 -2.34
CA GLN A 23 11.23 1.86 -2.61
C GLN A 23 11.18 0.41 -2.13
N LEU A 24 10.39 0.12 -1.10
CA LEU A 24 10.13 -1.25 -0.65
C LEU A 24 9.17 -1.97 -1.60
N LEU A 25 8.18 -1.23 -2.10
CA LEU A 25 7.24 -1.64 -3.14
C LEU A 25 7.98 -2.12 -4.40
N GLU A 26 8.90 -1.28 -4.91
CA GLU A 26 9.69 -1.51 -6.12
C GLU A 26 10.54 -2.80 -6.08
N ARG A 27 10.95 -3.24 -4.88
CA ARG A 27 11.79 -4.44 -4.70
C ARG A 27 10.99 -5.71 -4.41
N ALA A 28 9.78 -5.59 -3.88
CA ALA A 28 8.90 -6.73 -3.65
C ALA A 28 8.32 -7.28 -4.97
N GLU A 29 8.10 -6.39 -5.94
CA GLU A 29 7.61 -6.68 -7.31
C GLU A 29 8.50 -7.63 -8.13
N ALA A 30 9.77 -7.80 -7.80
CA ALA A 30 10.73 -8.42 -8.73
C ALA A 30 10.71 -9.97 -8.78
N GLU A 31 10.16 -10.68 -7.78
CA GLU A 31 10.41 -12.13 -7.61
C GLU A 31 9.23 -12.97 -7.04
N LEU A 32 8.07 -12.37 -6.72
CA LEU A 32 6.96 -13.08 -6.02
C LEU A 32 5.64 -12.98 -6.79
N ASP A 33 4.81 -14.02 -6.66
CA ASP A 33 3.43 -14.08 -7.18
C ASP A 33 2.67 -12.78 -6.86
N ASP A 34 1.99 -12.22 -7.86
CA ASP A 34 1.37 -10.90 -7.79
C ASP A 34 0.37 -10.79 -6.62
N LYS A 35 -0.36 -11.88 -6.32
CA LYS A 35 -1.30 -11.93 -5.18
C LYS A 35 -0.58 -11.95 -3.84
N GLU A 36 0.49 -12.74 -3.74
CA GLU A 36 1.32 -12.79 -2.52
C GLU A 36 1.98 -11.42 -2.25
N ASN A 37 2.34 -10.71 -3.31
CA ASN A 37 2.89 -9.37 -3.25
C ASN A 37 1.90 -8.36 -2.68
N LEU A 38 0.66 -8.34 -3.18
CA LEU A 38 -0.39 -7.45 -2.67
C LEU A 38 -0.73 -7.72 -1.20
N GLY A 39 -0.79 -8.99 -0.80
CA GLY A 39 -1.00 -9.35 0.61
C GLY A 39 0.10 -8.83 1.56
N LYS A 40 1.36 -8.87 1.13
CA LYS A 40 2.50 -8.32 1.89
C LYS A 40 2.42 -6.79 2.01
N ARG A 41 1.99 -6.12 0.95
CA ARG A 41 1.80 -4.66 0.93
C ARG A 41 0.68 -4.23 1.89
N LEU A 42 -0.43 -4.96 1.91
CA LEU A 42 -1.55 -4.69 2.81
C LEU A 42 -1.12 -4.84 4.28
N LEU A 43 -0.35 -5.89 4.60
CA LEU A 43 0.20 -6.08 5.95
C LEU A 43 1.17 -4.96 6.35
N ALA A 44 2.03 -4.53 5.44
CA ALA A 44 2.96 -3.42 5.70
C ALA A 44 2.21 -2.10 5.94
N LEU A 45 1.14 -1.86 5.18
CA LEU A 45 0.26 -0.69 5.33
C LEU A 45 -0.44 -0.68 6.70
N GLN A 46 -0.99 -1.82 7.14
CA GLN A 46 -1.57 -1.97 8.48
C GLN A 46 -0.57 -1.73 9.59
N LEU A 47 0.64 -2.28 9.49
CA LEU A 47 1.69 -2.05 10.47
C LEU A 47 2.09 -0.56 10.57
N ALA A 48 2.18 0.14 9.44
CA ALA A 48 2.47 1.57 9.42
C ALA A 48 1.35 2.38 10.10
N PHE A 49 0.08 2.01 9.89
CA PHE A 49 -1.05 2.64 10.58
C PHE A 49 -1.04 2.35 12.08
N ASP A 50 -0.82 1.09 12.48
CA ASP A 50 -0.75 0.68 13.89
C ASP A 50 0.39 1.39 14.65
N MET A 51 1.50 1.69 13.98
CA MET A 51 2.61 2.46 14.54
C MET A 51 2.34 3.97 14.58
N GLY A 52 1.27 4.44 13.94
CA GLY A 52 0.93 5.86 13.81
C GLY A 52 1.79 6.61 12.79
N ASP A 53 2.46 5.89 11.89
CA ASP A 53 3.32 6.46 10.85
C ASP A 53 2.50 7.09 9.71
N ILE A 54 1.26 6.63 9.53
CA ILE A 54 0.29 7.18 8.58
C ILE A 54 -1.04 7.52 9.26
N PRO A 55 -1.73 8.59 8.83
CA PRO A 55 -3.06 8.92 9.34
C PRO A 55 -4.13 7.97 8.78
N GLU A 56 -5.22 7.80 9.53
CA GLU A 56 -6.37 6.95 9.17
C GLU A 56 -6.91 7.23 7.77
N ALA A 57 -7.05 8.50 7.39
CA ALA A 57 -7.55 8.87 6.06
C ALA A 57 -6.64 8.39 4.91
N ASP A 58 -5.33 8.38 5.11
CA ASP A 58 -4.38 7.90 4.09
C ASP A 58 -4.32 6.37 4.09
N PHE A 59 -4.50 5.74 5.25
CA PHE A 59 -4.62 4.29 5.39
C PHE A 59 -5.85 3.76 4.64
N GLU A 60 -7.03 4.33 4.88
CA GLU A 60 -8.30 3.89 4.26
C GLU A 60 -8.24 3.93 2.73
N VAL A 61 -7.71 5.02 2.16
CA VAL A 61 -7.60 5.16 0.69
C VAL A 61 -6.68 4.10 0.10
N GLN A 62 -5.51 3.88 0.72
CA GLN A 62 -4.54 2.90 0.22
C GLN A 62 -5.02 1.46 0.46
N GLU A 63 -5.71 1.19 1.56
CA GLU A 63 -6.30 -0.13 1.86
C GLU A 63 -7.36 -0.49 0.81
N GLU A 64 -8.27 0.43 0.50
CA GLU A 64 -9.29 0.22 -0.53
C GLU A 64 -8.66 -0.08 -1.91
N GLU A 65 -7.64 0.67 -2.30
CA GLU A 65 -6.94 0.46 -3.56
C GLU A 65 -6.29 -0.93 -3.64
N LEU A 66 -5.63 -1.38 -2.57
CA LEU A 66 -5.02 -2.71 -2.52
C LEU A 66 -6.06 -3.82 -2.55
N LEU A 67 -7.17 -3.67 -1.82
CA LEU A 67 -8.24 -4.67 -1.80
C LEU A 67 -8.90 -4.84 -3.16
N LEU A 68 -9.09 -3.75 -3.91
CA LEU A 68 -9.60 -3.80 -5.28
C LEU A 68 -8.64 -4.54 -6.22
N GLN A 69 -7.33 -4.34 -6.09
CA GLN A 69 -6.34 -5.07 -6.89
C GLN A 69 -6.34 -6.58 -6.57
N ILE A 70 -6.46 -6.94 -5.29
CA ILE A 70 -6.57 -8.34 -4.87
C ILE A 70 -7.82 -8.98 -5.47
N GLN A 71 -8.95 -8.28 -5.40
CA GLN A 71 -10.21 -8.77 -5.96
C GLN A 71 -10.12 -8.99 -7.47
N ALA A 72 -9.50 -8.06 -8.21
CA ALA A 72 -9.32 -8.20 -9.66
C ALA A 72 -8.51 -9.47 -10.01
N LEU A 73 -7.42 -9.74 -9.31
CA LEU A 73 -6.62 -10.95 -9.52
C LEU A 73 -7.39 -12.23 -9.15
N GLU A 74 -8.22 -12.19 -8.10
CA GLU A 74 -9.06 -13.33 -7.72
C GLU A 74 -10.14 -13.61 -8.75
N ASP A 75 -10.77 -12.57 -9.29
CA ASP A 75 -11.78 -12.70 -10.33
C ASP A 75 -11.18 -13.23 -11.64
N GLU A 76 -9.96 -12.81 -12.00
CA GLU A 76 -9.22 -13.34 -13.15
C GLU A 76 -8.89 -14.83 -12.96
N ALA A 77 -8.34 -15.21 -11.80
CA ALA A 77 -8.00 -16.61 -11.51
C ALA A 77 -9.23 -17.53 -11.54
N ASN A 78 -10.38 -17.08 -11.02
CA ASN A 78 -11.62 -17.85 -11.03
C ASN A 78 -12.18 -18.02 -12.45
N GLN A 79 -12.06 -16.99 -13.32
CA GLN A 79 -12.49 -17.08 -14.71
C GLN A 79 -11.64 -18.04 -15.53
N GLU A 80 -10.33 -18.07 -15.29
CA GLU A 80 -9.44 -19.03 -15.94
C GLU A 80 -9.76 -20.49 -15.53
N GLU A 81 -10.12 -20.72 -14.26
CA GLU A 81 -10.57 -22.06 -13.82
C GLU A 81 -11.88 -22.48 -14.51
N ASP A 82 -12.86 -21.57 -14.62
CA ASP A 82 -14.15 -21.85 -15.26
C ASP A 82 -14.07 -22.08 -16.79
N GLU A 83 -13.05 -21.56 -17.48
CA GLU A 83 -12.83 -21.79 -18.92
C GLU A 83 -12.13 -23.13 -19.24
N ILE A 84 -11.52 -23.77 -18.25
CA ILE A 84 -10.72 -25.00 -18.43
C ILE A 84 -11.54 -26.29 -18.18
N ASP A 85 -12.68 -26.20 -17.49
CA ASP A 85 -13.65 -27.30 -17.22
C ASP A 85 -14.74 -27.47 -18.32
#